data_AF-A0A158NKF2-F1
#
_entry.id   AF-A0A158NKF2-F1
#
_cell.length_a   1.000
_cell.length_b   1.000
_cell.length_c   1.000
_cell.angle_alpha   90.00
_cell.angle_beta   90.00
_cell.angle_gamma   90.00
#
_symmetry.space_group_name_H-M   'P 1'
#
loop_
_entity.id
_entity.type
_entity.pdbx_description
1 polymer ?
#
loop_
_entity_poly.entity_id
_entity_poly.type
_entity_poly.pdbx_seq_one_letter_code
_entity_poly.pdbx_strand_id
1 'polypeptide(L)'
;MKKYATNAKLITFAYLIYVFSCCGGYTLFSIIPKLLNIVLPLNESRPVNLPYQAYYFVDKDKYYFYIIFYVCVFGSVATMMVIAHDCIFFIYIEHVCSLFAVTGFHLETLSFNNHNDTNNRLDDRKIYNRKIAISIHAHWRALRFADILDDIFCTAFAIQMSIVTVTLSITLLQVALLYGEINETLKYLAFIFAQVIHTFCFSIQGQRLIDHSSQLSDKIYNSSWYEVPAESRRLLLFMMRRSVQPCFLSAGKIYVFSLKSFSTVNVIYEIYVFTKFMLLYAPMKFLLRILALILKVMQSSVSYFTVLASFQ
;
A
#
# COMPACT_ATOMS: atom_id res chain seq x y z
N MET A 1 11.79 -16.01 -12.55
CA MET A 1 12.01 -14.55 -12.69
C MET A 1 11.01 -13.84 -13.60
N LYS A 2 10.69 -14.33 -14.82
CA LYS A 2 9.71 -13.67 -15.73
C LYS A 2 8.36 -13.33 -15.06
N LYS A 3 7.77 -14.26 -14.30
CA LYS A 3 6.53 -14.03 -13.54
C LYS A 3 6.61 -12.78 -12.63
N TYR A 4 7.67 -12.67 -11.85
CA TYR A 4 7.88 -11.53 -10.93
C TYR A 4 8.10 -10.22 -11.68
N ALA A 5 8.80 -10.25 -12.82
CA ALA A 5 8.94 -9.07 -13.67
C ALA A 5 7.61 -8.62 -14.28
N THR A 6 6.75 -9.56 -14.71
CA THR A 6 5.40 -9.25 -15.20
C THR A 6 4.53 -8.70 -14.08
N ASN A 7 4.58 -9.28 -12.88
CA ASN A 7 3.85 -8.78 -11.72
C ASN A 7 4.31 -7.37 -11.32
N ALA A 8 5.62 -7.12 -11.29
CA ALA A 8 6.17 -5.80 -11.03
C ALA A 8 5.62 -4.77 -12.00
N LYS A 9 5.65 -5.06 -13.31
CA LYS A 9 5.08 -4.19 -14.36
C LYS A 9 3.59 -3.93 -14.14
N LEU A 10 2.82 -4.97 -13.84
CA LEU A 10 1.38 -4.87 -13.59
C LEU A 10 1.10 -3.97 -12.37
N ILE A 11 1.81 -4.17 -11.27
CA ILE A 11 1.67 -3.38 -10.04
C ILE A 11 2.04 -1.91 -10.31
N THR A 12 3.17 -1.65 -10.96
CA THR A 12 3.58 -0.27 -11.27
C THR A 12 2.59 0.41 -12.21
N PHE A 13 2.04 -0.32 -13.19
CA PHE A 13 1.05 0.22 -14.12
C PHE A 13 -0.28 0.51 -13.44
N ALA A 14 -0.77 -0.41 -12.61
CA ALA A 14 -1.99 -0.21 -11.82
C ALA A 14 -1.84 0.96 -10.84
N TYR A 15 -0.67 1.08 -10.19
CA TYR A 15 -0.36 2.19 -9.29
C TYR A 15 -0.30 3.53 -10.03
N LEU A 16 0.31 3.56 -11.22
CA LEU A 16 0.34 4.74 -12.07
C LEU A 16 -1.08 5.20 -12.45
N ILE A 17 -1.93 4.28 -12.91
CA ILE A 17 -3.34 4.57 -13.21
C ILE A 17 -4.05 5.15 -11.99
N TYR A 18 -3.84 4.52 -10.83
CA TYR A 18 -4.42 4.98 -9.57
C TYR A 18 -4.00 6.41 -9.23
N VAL A 19 -2.70 6.73 -9.23
CA VAL A 19 -2.21 8.08 -8.89
C VAL A 19 -2.71 9.12 -9.89
N PHE A 20 -2.62 8.84 -11.20
CA PHE A 20 -3.13 9.76 -12.22
C PHE A 20 -4.65 9.97 -12.14
N SER A 21 -5.41 8.92 -11.82
CA SER A 21 -6.86 9.01 -11.60
C SER A 21 -7.18 9.91 -10.40
N CYS A 22 -6.47 9.74 -9.28
CA CYS A 22 -6.62 10.60 -8.11
C CYS A 22 -6.26 12.07 -8.40
N CYS A 23 -5.12 12.33 -9.06
CA CYS A 23 -4.71 13.68 -9.42
C CYS A 23 -5.68 14.32 -10.43
N GLY A 24 -6.09 13.57 -11.45
CA GLY A 24 -7.08 14.02 -12.44
C GLY A 24 -8.41 14.36 -11.77
N GLY A 25 -8.93 13.47 -10.91
CA GLY A 25 -10.15 13.70 -10.14
C GLY A 25 -10.08 14.96 -9.28
N TYR A 26 -8.95 15.20 -8.61
CA TYR A 26 -8.73 16.40 -7.80
C TYR A 26 -8.75 17.69 -8.65
N THR A 27 -8.09 17.69 -9.81
CA THR A 27 -8.10 18.86 -10.72
C THR A 27 -9.47 19.10 -11.35
N LEU A 28 -10.19 18.04 -11.71
CA LEU A 28 -11.54 18.14 -12.24
C LEU A 28 -12.48 18.79 -11.22
N PHE A 29 -12.37 18.42 -9.94
CA PHE A 29 -13.15 19.02 -8.86
C PHE A 29 -13.04 20.55 -8.81
N SER A 30 -11.85 21.10 -9.06
CA SER A 30 -11.64 22.55 -9.11
C SER A 30 -12.28 23.23 -10.31
N ILE A 31 -12.44 22.53 -11.44
CA ILE A 31 -13.00 23.08 -12.70
C ILE A 31 -14.54 23.03 -12.70
N ILE A 32 -15.13 22.05 -12.00
CA ILE A 32 -16.60 21.81 -11.95
C ILE A 32 -17.42 23.09 -11.70
N PRO A 33 -17.11 23.97 -10.72
CA PRO A 33 -17.91 25.17 -10.47
C PRO A 33 -17.99 26.11 -11.69
N LYS A 34 -16.90 26.23 -12.46
CA LYS A 34 -16.82 27.13 -13.62
C LYS A 34 -17.52 26.55 -14.84
N LEU A 35 -17.45 25.23 -15.03
CA LEU A 35 -18.25 24.49 -16.00
C LEU A 35 -19.75 24.62 -15.71
N LEU A 36 -20.14 24.47 -14.44
CA LEU A 36 -21.53 24.58 -14.05
C LEU A 36 -22.09 26.00 -14.20
N ASN A 37 -21.26 27.06 -14.08
CA ASN A 37 -21.70 28.42 -14.39
C ASN A 37 -22.00 28.63 -15.89
N ILE A 38 -21.41 27.85 -16.79
CA ILE A 38 -21.68 27.92 -18.24
C ILE A 38 -22.94 27.13 -18.59
N VAL A 39 -23.08 25.91 -18.07
CA VAL A 39 -24.17 24.98 -18.42
C VAL A 39 -25.45 25.27 -17.63
N LEU A 40 -25.32 25.68 -16.36
CA LEU A 40 -26.45 25.93 -15.45
C LEU A 40 -26.18 27.20 -14.63
N PRO A 41 -26.26 28.39 -15.27
CA PRO A 41 -26.00 29.65 -14.61
C PRO A 41 -26.99 29.90 -13.47
N LEU A 42 -26.45 30.24 -12.29
CA LEU A 42 -27.24 30.70 -11.15
C LEU A 42 -27.28 32.24 -11.16
N ASN A 43 -28.29 32.82 -10.53
CA ASN A 43 -28.41 34.28 -10.39
C ASN A 43 -27.25 34.89 -9.57
N GLU A 44 -26.60 34.06 -8.74
CA GLU A 44 -25.36 34.37 -8.03
C GLU A 44 -24.21 33.49 -8.55
N SER A 45 -23.02 34.09 -8.72
CA SER A 45 -21.82 33.37 -9.15
C SER A 45 -21.30 32.45 -8.05
N ARG A 46 -21.10 31.16 -8.37
CA ARG A 46 -20.48 30.19 -7.46
C ARG A 46 -19.06 30.63 -7.05
N PRO A 47 -18.63 30.40 -5.79
CA PRO A 47 -17.28 30.74 -5.36
C PRO A 47 -16.21 29.99 -6.16
N VAL A 48 -15.12 30.68 -6.47
CA VAL A 48 -14.00 30.12 -7.24
C VAL A 48 -13.10 29.31 -6.33
N ASN A 49 -13.20 27.98 -6.43
CA ASN A 49 -12.36 27.07 -5.67
C ASN A 49 -11.09 26.74 -6.46
N LEU A 50 -9.96 27.30 -6.03
CA LEU A 50 -8.65 26.95 -6.58
C LEU A 50 -8.22 25.54 -6.12
N PRO A 51 -7.45 24.79 -6.93
CA PRO A 51 -6.91 23.50 -6.51
C PRO A 51 -6.10 23.61 -5.21
N TYR A 52 -5.26 24.65 -5.16
CA TYR A 52 -4.50 25.04 -3.97
C TYR A 52 -4.83 26.48 -3.58
N GLN A 53 -5.21 26.67 -2.33
CA GLN A 53 -5.45 27.98 -1.73
C GLN A 53 -4.11 28.68 -1.51
N ALA A 54 -3.64 29.40 -2.53
CA ALA A 54 -2.41 30.19 -2.48
C ALA A 54 -2.64 31.61 -3.00
N TYR A 55 -1.79 32.54 -2.55
CA TYR A 55 -1.78 33.91 -3.04
C TYR A 55 -0.79 34.04 -4.20
N TYR A 56 -1.32 34.23 -5.42
CA TYR A 56 -0.54 34.21 -6.66
C TYR A 56 -0.07 35.60 -7.13
N PHE A 57 -0.24 36.65 -6.31
CA PHE A 57 0.06 38.05 -6.67
C PHE A 57 -0.63 38.57 -7.96
N VAL A 58 -1.64 37.83 -8.44
CA VAL A 58 -2.44 38.17 -9.63
C VAL A 58 -3.92 37.98 -9.33
N ASP A 59 -4.75 38.67 -10.08
CA ASP A 59 -6.21 38.53 -10.00
C ASP A 59 -6.64 37.10 -10.37
N LYS A 60 -7.27 36.41 -9.40
CA LYS A 60 -7.65 35.00 -9.50
C LYS A 60 -8.72 34.77 -10.56
N ASP A 61 -9.61 35.72 -10.77
CA ASP A 61 -10.74 35.54 -11.68
C ASP A 61 -10.32 35.74 -13.13
N LYS A 62 -9.48 36.75 -13.37
CA LYS A 62 -8.91 37.05 -14.68
C LYS A 62 -7.92 36.00 -15.17
N TYR A 63 -7.04 35.50 -14.28
CA TYR A 63 -5.96 34.58 -14.65
C TYR A 63 -6.22 33.11 -14.27
N TYR A 64 -7.45 32.75 -13.94
CA TYR A 64 -7.82 31.41 -13.45
C TYR A 64 -7.27 30.24 -14.28
N PHE A 65 -7.47 30.25 -15.60
CA PHE A 65 -7.01 29.16 -16.47
C PHE A 65 -5.48 29.08 -16.56
N TYR A 66 -4.79 30.22 -16.49
CA TYR A 66 -3.33 30.26 -16.43
C TYR A 66 -2.82 29.68 -15.11
N ILE A 67 -3.48 29.99 -13.98
CA ILE A 67 -3.15 29.42 -12.67
C ILE A 67 -3.37 27.91 -12.66
N ILE A 68 -4.50 27.43 -13.20
CA ILE A 68 -4.76 25.98 -13.30
C ILE A 68 -3.72 25.30 -14.20
N PHE A 69 -3.42 25.88 -15.36
CA PHE A 69 -2.40 25.31 -16.27
C PHE A 69 -1.04 25.21 -15.56
N TYR A 70 -0.62 26.28 -14.89
CA TYR A 70 0.59 26.28 -14.07
C TYR A 70 0.57 25.17 -13.01
N VAL A 71 -0.50 25.07 -12.22
CA VAL A 71 -0.65 24.04 -11.18
C VAL A 71 -0.62 22.63 -11.77
N CYS A 72 -1.25 22.40 -12.92
CA CYS A 72 -1.24 21.10 -13.58
C CYS A 72 0.16 20.73 -14.07
N VAL A 73 0.91 21.65 -14.67
CA VAL A 73 2.28 21.39 -15.15
C VAL A 73 3.21 21.07 -13.99
N PHE A 74 3.32 21.97 -13.00
CA PHE A 74 4.20 21.75 -11.85
C PHE A 74 3.76 20.56 -11.00
N GLY A 75 2.45 20.38 -10.82
CA GLY A 75 1.87 19.23 -10.14
C GLY A 75 2.20 17.93 -10.84
N SER A 76 2.11 17.87 -12.17
CA SER A 76 2.45 16.66 -12.93
C SER A 76 3.93 16.28 -12.82
N VAL A 77 4.83 17.26 -12.78
CA VAL A 77 6.27 17.01 -12.58
C VAL A 77 6.51 16.43 -11.19
N ALA A 78 5.90 17.02 -10.16
CA ALA A 78 6.03 16.55 -8.78
C ALA A 78 5.46 15.14 -8.60
N THR A 79 4.29 14.85 -9.18
CA THR A 79 3.66 13.52 -9.08
C THR A 79 4.47 12.46 -9.81
N MET A 80 5.09 12.80 -10.95
CA MET A 80 6.00 11.88 -11.65
C MET A 80 7.22 11.49 -10.81
N MET A 81 7.78 12.42 -10.04
CA MET A 81 8.88 12.10 -9.11
C MET A 81 8.45 11.11 -8.02
N VAL A 82 7.26 11.32 -7.44
CA VAL A 82 6.69 10.42 -6.41
C VAL A 82 6.41 9.04 -7.01
N ILE A 83 5.76 8.99 -8.17
CA ILE A 83 5.48 7.73 -8.87
C ILE A 83 6.78 6.98 -9.17
N ALA A 84 7.82 7.69 -9.62
CA ALA A 84 9.11 7.08 -9.92
C ALA A 84 9.76 6.46 -8.66
N HIS A 85 9.77 7.19 -7.54
CA HIS A 85 10.26 6.68 -6.25
C HIS A 85 9.52 5.40 -5.83
N ASP A 86 8.19 5.43 -5.85
CA ASP A 86 7.35 4.31 -5.39
C ASP A 86 7.45 3.11 -6.33
N CYS A 87 7.53 3.33 -7.64
CA CYS A 87 7.70 2.26 -8.63
C CYS A 87 9.05 1.55 -8.51
N ILE A 88 10.13 2.30 -8.29
CA ILE A 88 11.47 1.72 -8.05
C ILE A 88 11.41 0.79 -6.83
N PHE A 89 10.77 1.24 -5.76
CA PHE A 89 10.56 0.43 -4.56
C PHE A 89 9.78 -0.86 -4.85
N PHE A 90 8.65 -0.78 -5.56
CA PHE A 90 7.86 -1.97 -5.92
C PHE A 90 8.65 -2.97 -6.78
N ILE A 91 9.45 -2.47 -7.73
CA ILE A 91 10.31 -3.30 -8.57
C ILE A 91 11.37 -4.01 -7.72
N TYR A 92 12.00 -3.32 -6.77
CA TYR A 92 13.00 -3.93 -5.89
C TYR A 92 12.41 -4.99 -4.97
N ILE A 93 11.22 -4.77 -4.42
CA ILE A 93 10.53 -5.80 -3.62
C ILE A 93 10.26 -7.05 -4.45
N GLU A 94 9.71 -6.88 -5.66
CA GLU A 94 9.46 -7.99 -6.57
C GLU A 94 10.74 -8.71 -6.97
N HIS A 95 11.83 -7.98 -7.15
CA HIS A 95 13.12 -8.55 -7.45
C HIS A 95 13.62 -9.44 -6.31
N VAL A 96 13.59 -8.96 -5.06
CA VAL A 96 13.99 -9.74 -3.88
C VAL A 96 13.10 -10.97 -3.68
N CYS A 97 11.79 -10.79 -3.80
CA CYS A 97 10.83 -11.90 -3.72
C CYS A 97 11.15 -12.97 -4.77
N SER A 98 11.54 -12.55 -5.98
CA SER A 98 11.98 -13.46 -7.03
C SER A 98 13.27 -14.21 -6.68
N LEU A 99 14.22 -13.56 -6.00
CA LEU A 99 15.47 -14.21 -5.55
C LEU A 99 15.19 -15.28 -4.50
N PHE A 100 14.33 -15.00 -3.51
CA PHE A 100 13.91 -15.99 -2.51
C PHE A 100 13.17 -17.16 -3.17
N ALA A 101 12.24 -16.89 -4.08
CA ALA A 101 11.47 -17.92 -4.76
C ALA A 101 12.35 -18.83 -5.65
N VAL A 102 13.29 -18.25 -6.41
CA VAL A 102 14.24 -19.01 -7.25
C VAL A 102 15.15 -19.85 -6.37
N THR A 103 15.64 -19.31 -5.26
CA THR A 103 16.47 -20.05 -4.30
C THR A 103 15.72 -21.25 -3.72
N GLY A 104 14.46 -21.04 -3.31
CA GLY A 104 13.61 -22.12 -2.80
C GLY A 104 13.34 -23.21 -3.84
N PHE A 105 13.08 -22.82 -5.09
CA PHE A 105 12.90 -23.77 -6.19
C PHE A 105 14.14 -24.61 -6.47
N HIS A 106 15.34 -24.00 -6.44
CA HIS A 106 16.58 -24.76 -6.61
C HIS A 106 16.79 -25.80 -5.50
N LEU A 107 16.48 -25.46 -4.25
CA LEU A 107 16.60 -26.38 -3.13
C LEU A 107 15.59 -27.54 -3.21
N GLU A 108 14.36 -27.25 -3.59
CA GLU A 108 13.30 -28.25 -3.79
C GLU A 108 13.67 -29.22 -4.94
N THR A 109 14.19 -28.70 -6.05
CA THR A 109 14.65 -29.51 -7.18
C THR A 109 15.85 -30.41 -6.81
N LEU A 110 16.75 -29.90 -5.95
CA LEU A 110 17.88 -30.69 -5.45
C LEU A 110 17.42 -31.87 -4.59
N SER A 111 16.35 -31.69 -3.83
CA SER A 111 15.72 -32.76 -3.05
C SER A 111 15.17 -33.86 -3.95
N PHE A 112 14.46 -33.48 -5.02
CA PHE A 112 13.75 -34.42 -5.90
C PHE A 112 14.71 -35.28 -6.74
N ASN A 113 15.75 -34.67 -7.31
CA ASN A 113 16.69 -35.39 -8.17
C ASN A 113 17.56 -36.39 -7.40
N ASN A 114 17.79 -36.17 -6.09
CA ASN A 114 18.54 -37.11 -5.25
C ASN A 114 17.84 -38.48 -5.13
N HIS A 115 16.51 -38.51 -5.20
CA HIS A 115 15.76 -39.77 -5.13
C HIS A 115 15.82 -40.62 -6.41
N ASN A 116 16.07 -40.01 -7.57
CA ASN A 116 15.96 -40.71 -8.86
C ASN A 116 17.30 -41.23 -9.40
N ASP A 117 18.44 -40.59 -9.09
CA ASP A 117 19.76 -40.98 -9.61
C ASP A 117 20.55 -41.80 -8.57
N THR A 118 20.44 -43.13 -8.63
CA THR A 118 21.20 -44.06 -7.76
C THR A 118 22.51 -44.59 -8.39
N ASN A 119 22.82 -44.25 -9.65
CA ASN A 119 23.89 -44.90 -10.42
C ASN A 119 24.90 -43.91 -11.07
N ASN A 120 25.78 -43.27 -10.27
CA ASN A 120 27.21 -42.96 -10.56
C ASN A 120 27.87 -42.01 -9.52
N ARG A 121 28.60 -42.56 -8.56
CA ARG A 121 28.72 -41.97 -7.20
C ARG A 121 29.70 -40.81 -6.93
N LEU A 122 30.58 -40.42 -7.86
CA LEU A 122 31.65 -39.44 -7.54
C LEU A 122 31.51 -38.11 -8.29
N ASP A 123 31.22 -38.13 -9.59
CA ASP A 123 31.01 -36.89 -10.36
C ASP A 123 29.69 -36.22 -9.97
N ASP A 124 28.64 -37.02 -9.75
CA ASP A 124 27.33 -36.56 -9.27
C ASP A 124 27.42 -35.88 -7.90
N ARG A 125 28.32 -36.34 -7.02
CA ARG A 125 28.51 -35.74 -5.68
C ARG A 125 29.14 -34.36 -5.76
N LYS A 126 30.12 -34.17 -6.66
CA LYS A 126 30.73 -32.85 -6.90
C LYS A 126 29.73 -31.88 -7.53
N ILE A 127 28.95 -32.35 -8.50
CA ILE A 127 27.88 -31.56 -9.14
C ILE A 127 26.83 -31.17 -8.11
N TYR A 128 26.42 -32.10 -7.24
CA TYR A 128 25.45 -31.86 -6.18
C TYR A 128 25.93 -30.83 -5.16
N ASN A 129 27.15 -30.99 -4.63
CA ASN A 129 27.76 -30.02 -3.71
C ASN A 129 27.89 -28.63 -4.35
N ARG A 130 28.25 -28.57 -5.64
CA ARG A 130 28.30 -27.30 -6.39
C ARG A 130 26.91 -26.65 -6.48
N LYS A 131 25.85 -27.42 -6.75
CA LYS A 131 24.48 -26.88 -6.80
C LYS A 131 24.02 -26.37 -5.43
N ILE A 132 24.34 -27.06 -4.33
CA ILE A 132 24.07 -26.58 -2.97
C ILE A 132 24.81 -25.27 -2.69
N ALA A 133 26.10 -25.19 -3.02
CA ALA A 133 26.88 -23.97 -2.84
C ALA A 133 26.27 -22.79 -3.62
N ILE A 134 25.78 -23.02 -4.84
CA ILE A 134 25.08 -22.00 -5.65
C ILE A 134 23.78 -21.56 -4.94
N SER A 135 23.00 -22.48 -4.40
CA SER A 135 21.76 -22.16 -3.67
C SER A 135 22.03 -21.35 -2.40
N ILE A 136 23.05 -21.71 -1.63
CA ILE A 136 23.46 -20.95 -0.44
C ILE A 136 23.93 -19.55 -0.83
N HIS A 137 24.74 -19.43 -1.89
CA HIS A 137 25.18 -18.13 -2.38
C HIS A 137 24.00 -17.28 -2.88
N ALA A 138 23.02 -17.89 -3.55
CA ALA A 138 21.79 -17.21 -3.97
C ALA A 138 20.96 -16.71 -2.76
N HIS A 139 20.81 -17.53 -1.71
CA HIS A 139 20.16 -17.12 -0.47
C HIS A 139 20.86 -15.93 0.18
N TRP A 140 22.18 -16.01 0.32
CA TRP A 140 22.97 -14.94 0.92
C TRP A 140 22.84 -13.64 0.13
N ARG A 141 22.84 -13.70 -1.21
CA ARG A 141 22.57 -12.54 -2.07
C ARG A 141 21.17 -11.96 -1.86
N ALA A 142 20.15 -12.82 -1.71
CA ALA A 142 18.78 -12.37 -1.47
C ALA A 142 18.65 -11.65 -0.11
N LEU A 143 19.23 -12.22 0.95
CA LEU A 143 19.27 -11.59 2.28
C LEU A 143 20.00 -10.25 2.23
N ARG A 144 21.21 -10.24 1.65
CA ARG A 144 22.00 -9.01 1.55
C ARG A 144 21.28 -7.91 0.78
N PHE A 145 20.57 -8.26 -0.29
CA PHE A 145 19.77 -7.29 -1.02
C PHE A 145 18.61 -6.77 -0.17
N ALA A 146 17.90 -7.63 0.56
CA ALA A 146 16.83 -7.22 1.46
C ALA A 146 17.33 -6.28 2.57
N ASP A 147 18.49 -6.56 3.15
CA ASP A 147 19.12 -5.72 4.18
C ASP A 147 19.52 -4.35 3.61
N ILE A 148 20.12 -4.31 2.42
CA ILE A 148 20.45 -3.05 1.71
C ILE A 148 19.17 -2.27 1.38
N LEU A 149 18.11 -2.96 0.97
CA LEU A 149 16.84 -2.33 0.63
C LEU A 149 16.18 -1.70 1.87
N ASP A 150 16.18 -2.39 3.01
CA ASP A 150 15.72 -1.81 4.27
C ASP A 150 16.58 -0.60 4.64
N ASP A 151 17.90 -0.69 4.57
CA ASP A 151 18.81 0.43 4.92
C ASP A 151 18.56 1.69 4.08
N ILE A 152 18.44 1.54 2.75
CA ILE A 152 18.19 2.67 1.83
C ILE A 152 16.85 3.35 2.11
N PHE A 153 15.79 2.57 2.33
CA PHE A 153 14.44 3.12 2.45
C PHE A 153 13.99 3.39 3.89
N CYS A 154 14.73 2.92 4.91
CA CYS A 154 14.29 3.01 6.31
C CYS A 154 14.08 4.46 6.77
N THR A 155 15.00 5.35 6.43
CA THR A 155 14.92 6.78 6.75
C THR A 155 13.88 7.49 5.89
N ALA A 156 13.87 7.23 4.58
CA ALA A 156 12.91 7.80 3.65
C ALA A 156 11.46 7.47 4.06
N PHE A 157 11.20 6.22 4.45
CA PHE A 157 9.89 5.81 4.95
C PHE A 157 9.53 6.41 6.31
N ALA A 158 10.50 6.64 7.20
CA ALA A 158 10.23 7.36 8.45
C ALA A 158 9.72 8.78 8.17
N ILE A 159 10.39 9.48 7.25
CA ILE A 159 9.99 10.82 6.81
C ILE A 159 8.62 10.77 6.14
N GLN A 160 8.41 9.84 5.19
CA GLN A 160 7.14 9.67 4.49
C GLN A 160 5.98 9.42 5.47
N MET A 161 6.17 8.51 6.43
CA MET A 161 5.14 8.20 7.44
C MET A 161 4.85 9.42 8.33
N SER A 162 5.86 10.21 8.71
CA SER A 162 5.63 11.43 9.48
C SER A 162 4.81 12.47 8.70
N ILE A 163 5.10 12.64 7.40
CA ILE A 163 4.34 13.53 6.51
C ILE A 163 2.90 13.03 6.37
N VAL A 164 2.71 11.71 6.18
CA VAL A 164 1.38 11.09 6.10
C VAL A 164 0.57 11.35 7.37
N THR A 165 1.16 11.16 8.55
CA THR A 165 0.46 11.38 9.83
C THR A 165 0.05 12.84 10.02
N VAL A 166 0.95 13.79 9.73
CA VAL A 166 0.64 15.23 9.85
C VAL A 166 -0.44 15.65 8.86
N THR A 167 -0.34 15.19 7.61
CA THR A 167 -1.33 15.53 6.56
C THR A 167 -2.69 14.92 6.83
N LEU A 168 -2.75 13.67 7.31
CA LEU A 168 -4.00 13.05 7.76
C LEU A 168 -4.64 13.82 8.93
N SER A 169 -3.84 14.23 9.92
CA SER A 169 -4.33 15.00 11.06
C SER A 169 -4.95 16.34 10.64
N ILE A 170 -4.28 17.07 9.74
CA ILE A 170 -4.77 18.36 9.22
C ILE A 170 -6.05 18.16 8.40
N THR A 171 -6.09 17.15 7.53
CA THR A 171 -7.24 16.91 6.65
C THR A 171 -8.48 16.42 7.42
N LEU A 172 -8.29 15.62 8.47
CA LEU A 172 -9.35 15.27 9.41
C LEU A 172 -9.91 16.51 10.11
N LEU A 173 -9.04 17.41 10.58
CA LEU A 173 -9.48 18.67 11.17
C LEU A 173 -10.30 19.52 10.18
N GLN A 174 -9.88 19.61 8.92
CA GLN A 174 -10.61 20.33 7.87
C GLN A 174 -12.01 19.73 7.64
N VAL A 175 -12.14 18.40 7.64
CA VAL A 175 -13.44 17.70 7.54
C VAL A 175 -14.36 18.06 8.72
N ALA A 176 -13.81 18.19 9.93
CA ALA A 176 -14.61 18.59 11.09
C ALA A 176 -15.06 20.06 11.02
N LEU A 177 -14.19 20.96 10.56
CA LEU A 177 -14.47 22.40 10.51
C LEU A 177 -15.46 22.78 9.40
N LEU A 178 -15.39 22.11 8.24
CA LEU A 178 -16.23 22.40 7.06
C LEU A 178 -17.52 21.56 7.04
N TYR A 179 -17.95 21.09 8.21
CA TYR A 179 -19.13 20.25 8.36
C TYR A 179 -20.40 21.00 7.92
N GLY A 180 -20.97 20.58 6.80
CA GLY A 180 -22.15 21.22 6.17
C GLY A 180 -21.92 21.61 4.71
N GLU A 181 -20.66 21.83 4.31
CA GLU A 181 -20.28 22.04 2.92
C GLU A 181 -19.96 20.70 2.25
N ILE A 182 -20.98 20.09 1.65
CA ILE A 182 -20.92 18.72 1.09
C ILE A 182 -19.75 18.58 0.09
N ASN A 183 -19.55 19.57 -0.77
CA ASN A 183 -18.53 19.53 -1.81
C ASN A 183 -17.10 19.51 -1.21
N GLU A 184 -16.76 20.44 -0.34
CA GLU A 184 -15.43 20.50 0.27
C GLU A 184 -15.18 19.29 1.19
N THR A 185 -16.21 18.84 1.93
CA THR A 185 -16.12 17.63 2.75
C THR A 185 -15.78 16.40 1.91
N LEU A 186 -16.45 16.20 0.77
CA LEU A 186 -16.18 15.09 -0.14
C LEU A 186 -14.76 15.12 -0.71
N LYS A 187 -14.23 16.30 -1.02
CA LYS A 187 -12.86 16.48 -1.51
C LYS A 187 -11.83 16.00 -0.48
N TYR A 188 -11.96 16.40 0.79
CA TYR A 188 -11.04 15.95 1.84
C TYR A 188 -11.19 14.47 2.17
N LEU A 189 -12.41 13.92 2.14
CA LEU A 189 -12.63 12.48 2.31
C LEU A 189 -11.97 11.67 1.19
N ALA A 190 -12.07 12.11 -0.06
CA ALA A 190 -11.40 11.47 -1.19
C ALA A 190 -9.87 11.50 -1.03
N PHE A 191 -9.32 12.60 -0.52
CA PHE A 191 -7.89 12.71 -0.23
C PHE A 191 -7.44 11.75 0.88
N ILE A 192 -8.19 11.66 1.98
CA ILE A 192 -7.93 10.69 3.07
C ILE A 192 -7.93 9.26 2.52
N PHE A 193 -8.95 8.92 1.73
CA PHE A 193 -9.05 7.59 1.12
C PHE A 193 -7.85 7.29 0.21
N ALA A 194 -7.41 8.27 -0.57
CA ALA A 194 -6.20 8.12 -1.39
C ALA A 194 -4.96 7.87 -0.52
N GLN A 195 -4.76 8.65 0.54
CA GLN A 195 -3.61 8.50 1.43
C GLN A 195 -3.57 7.14 2.15
N VAL A 196 -4.74 6.61 2.53
CA VAL A 196 -4.86 5.28 3.13
C VAL A 196 -4.50 4.19 2.13
N ILE A 197 -4.98 4.28 0.88
CA ILE A 197 -4.60 3.33 -0.18
C ILE A 197 -3.11 3.39 -0.46
N HIS A 198 -2.53 4.60 -0.55
CA HIS A 198 -1.08 4.81 -0.74
C HIS A 198 -0.28 4.01 0.31
N THR A 199 -0.56 4.23 1.59
CA THR A 199 0.11 3.56 2.70
C THR A 199 -0.15 2.05 2.72
N PHE A 200 -1.35 1.62 2.33
CA PHE A 200 -1.72 0.22 2.22
C PHE A 200 -0.90 -0.51 1.16
N CYS A 201 -0.63 0.13 0.01
CA CYS A 201 0.22 -0.45 -1.04
C CYS A 201 1.62 -0.82 -0.51
N PHE A 202 2.27 0.06 0.27
CA PHE A 202 3.57 -0.27 0.90
C PHE A 202 3.48 -1.43 1.87
N SER A 203 2.41 -1.48 2.67
CA SER A 203 2.19 -2.54 3.65
C SER A 203 1.99 -3.91 2.99
N ILE A 204 1.30 -3.97 1.83
CA ILE A 204 1.22 -5.18 1.01
C ILE A 204 2.60 -5.61 0.53
N GLN A 205 3.41 -4.69 0.00
CA GLN A 205 4.73 -5.04 -0.52
C GLN A 205 5.67 -5.52 0.60
N GLY A 206 5.63 -4.88 1.77
CA GLY A 206 6.36 -5.34 2.95
C GLY A 206 5.92 -6.74 3.39
N GLN A 207 4.61 -7.02 3.38
CA GLN A 207 4.08 -8.35 3.69
C GLN A 207 4.58 -9.40 2.70
N ARG A 208 4.61 -9.10 1.41
CA ARG A 208 5.11 -10.04 0.38
C ARG A 208 6.57 -10.42 0.60
N LEU A 209 7.42 -9.46 1.01
CA LEU A 209 8.80 -9.75 1.37
C LEU A 209 8.89 -10.70 2.57
N ILE A 210 8.08 -10.44 3.61
CA ILE A 210 7.99 -11.30 4.81
C ILE A 210 7.56 -12.71 4.42
N ASP A 211 6.50 -12.84 3.61
CA ASP A 211 5.96 -14.13 3.18
C ASP A 211 6.99 -14.93 2.36
N HIS A 212 7.62 -14.30 1.36
CA HIS A 212 8.60 -14.97 0.50
C HIS A 212 9.87 -15.38 1.25
N SER A 213 10.34 -14.56 2.19
CA SER A 213 11.50 -14.91 3.01
C SER A 213 11.18 -16.03 4.00
N SER A 214 9.96 -16.06 4.56
CA SER A 214 9.50 -17.12 5.48
C SER A 214 9.30 -18.46 4.77
N GLN A 215 8.64 -18.45 3.61
CA GLN A 215 8.40 -19.65 2.80
C GLN A 215 9.69 -20.35 2.39
N LEU A 216 10.78 -19.61 2.23
CA LEU A 216 12.08 -20.22 1.95
C LEU A 216 12.53 -21.13 3.10
N SER A 217 12.26 -20.75 4.36
CA SER A 217 12.57 -21.57 5.52
C SER A 217 11.83 -22.91 5.47
N ASP A 218 10.54 -22.88 5.15
CA ASP A 218 9.72 -24.10 5.02
C ASP A 218 10.22 -25.00 3.88
N LYS A 219 10.62 -24.41 2.75
CA LYS A 219 11.20 -25.15 1.62
C LYS A 219 12.55 -25.79 1.95
N ILE A 220 13.39 -25.12 2.73
CA ILE A 220 14.65 -25.72 3.22
C ILE A 220 14.34 -26.89 4.15
N TYR A 221 13.40 -26.71 5.09
CA TYR A 221 13.03 -27.76 6.04
C TYR A 221 12.51 -29.02 5.38
N ASN A 222 11.61 -28.85 4.41
CA ASN A 222 10.98 -29.95 3.68
C ASN A 222 11.88 -30.60 2.62
N SER A 223 13.09 -30.08 2.41
CA SER A 223 14.07 -30.71 1.54
C SER A 223 14.75 -31.91 2.22
N SER A 224 15.32 -32.83 1.44
CA SER A 224 16.09 -33.99 1.90
C SER A 224 17.48 -33.58 2.43
N TRP A 225 17.57 -32.50 3.21
CA TRP A 225 18.82 -31.95 3.75
C TRP A 225 19.59 -32.95 4.62
N TYR A 226 18.90 -33.93 5.20
CA TYR A 226 19.47 -35.01 6.01
C TYR A 226 20.19 -36.08 5.17
N GLU A 227 19.90 -36.18 3.87
CA GLU A 227 20.57 -37.10 2.94
C GLU A 227 21.86 -36.48 2.34
N VAL A 228 22.03 -35.18 2.50
CA VAL A 228 23.17 -34.41 2.00
C VAL A 228 24.46 -34.79 2.73
N PRO A 229 25.63 -34.81 2.04
CA PRO A 229 26.94 -35.00 2.67
C PRO A 229 27.21 -34.03 3.83
N ALA A 230 28.00 -34.45 4.82
CA ALA A 230 28.17 -33.73 6.09
C ALA A 230 28.61 -32.26 5.94
N GLU A 231 29.51 -31.96 5.01
CA GLU A 231 29.99 -30.58 4.76
C GLU A 231 28.86 -29.66 4.27
N SER A 232 28.15 -30.08 3.22
CA SER A 232 27.03 -29.35 2.63
C SER A 232 25.82 -29.27 3.58
N ARG A 233 25.59 -30.32 4.39
CA ARG A 233 24.54 -30.38 5.41
C ARG A 233 24.73 -29.28 6.47
N ARG A 234 25.97 -29.09 6.94
CA ARG A 234 26.29 -28.05 7.94
C ARG A 234 25.95 -26.65 7.42
N LEU A 235 26.21 -26.37 6.15
CA LEU A 235 25.89 -25.09 5.53
C LEU A 235 24.38 -24.87 5.37
N LEU A 236 23.63 -25.92 5.00
CA LEU A 236 22.17 -25.86 4.93
C LEU A 236 21.54 -25.59 6.30
N LEU A 237 22.08 -26.15 7.38
CA LEU A 237 21.61 -25.87 8.74
C LEU A 237 21.82 -24.39 9.12
N PHE A 238 22.95 -23.79 8.76
CA PHE A 238 23.16 -22.35 8.98
C PHE A 238 22.17 -21.49 8.18
N MET A 239 21.97 -21.84 6.91
CA MET A 239 20.98 -21.20 6.05
C MET A 239 19.57 -21.30 6.63
N MET A 240 19.17 -22.49 7.08
CA MET A 240 17.87 -22.73 7.72
C MET A 240 17.71 -21.92 9.00
N ARG A 241 18.72 -21.90 9.87
CA ARG A 241 18.69 -21.11 11.10
C ARG A 241 18.50 -19.62 10.82
N ARG A 242 19.12 -19.10 9.75
CA ARG A 242 18.98 -17.70 9.35
C ARG A 242 17.61 -17.41 8.71
N SER A 243 17.03 -18.35 7.96
CA SER A 243 15.74 -18.17 7.27
C SER A 243 14.54 -18.19 8.22
N VAL A 244 14.69 -18.72 9.44
CA VAL A 244 13.65 -18.65 10.49
C VAL A 244 13.28 -17.19 10.82
N GLN A 245 14.24 -16.27 10.72
CA GLN A 245 13.97 -14.85 10.89
C GLN A 245 13.60 -14.22 9.54
N PRO A 246 12.34 -13.81 9.33
CA PRO A 246 11.91 -13.22 8.08
C PRO A 246 12.59 -11.88 7.82
N CYS A 247 12.75 -11.56 6.55
CA CYS A 247 13.16 -10.23 6.13
C CYS A 247 11.94 -9.32 6.12
N PHE A 248 12.08 -8.12 6.69
CA PHE A 248 11.02 -7.14 6.75
C PHE A 248 11.60 -5.75 6.47
N LEU A 249 10.72 -4.84 6.06
CA LEU A 249 11.05 -3.44 5.91
C LEU A 249 10.52 -2.64 7.08
N SER A 250 11.24 -1.59 7.44
CA SER A 250 10.87 -0.72 8.55
C SER A 250 10.94 0.75 8.18
N ALA A 251 10.08 1.56 8.77
CA ALA A 251 10.21 3.01 8.80
C ALA A 251 10.87 3.40 10.13
N GLY A 252 12.10 3.90 10.05
CA GLY A 252 12.87 4.36 11.21
C GLY A 252 13.09 3.31 12.30
N LYS A 253 13.04 2.01 11.97
CA LYS A 253 13.05 0.88 12.91
C LYS A 253 11.92 0.87 13.97
N ILE A 254 10.92 1.75 13.81
CA ILE A 254 9.78 1.89 14.75
C ILE A 254 8.54 1.20 14.18
N TYR A 255 8.27 1.42 12.89
CA TYR A 255 7.11 0.84 12.21
C TYR A 255 7.55 -0.20 11.19
N VAL A 256 7.03 -1.42 11.28
CA VAL A 256 7.32 -2.49 10.31
C VAL A 256 6.23 -2.51 9.23
N PHE A 257 6.61 -2.50 7.95
CA PHE A 257 5.64 -2.62 6.86
C PHE A 257 5.10 -4.06 6.78
N SER A 258 3.91 -4.26 7.32
CA SER A 258 3.18 -5.52 7.29
C SER A 258 1.68 -5.26 7.36
N LEU A 259 0.86 -6.21 6.91
CA LEU A 259 -0.60 -6.09 7.03
C LEU A 259 -1.05 -6.00 8.50
N LYS A 260 -0.31 -6.66 9.40
CA LYS A 260 -0.55 -6.61 10.85
C LYS A 260 -0.27 -5.22 11.42
N SER A 261 0.83 -4.58 11.01
CA SER A 261 1.14 -3.20 11.44
C SER A 261 0.16 -2.20 10.87
N PHE A 262 -0.29 -2.41 9.63
CA PHE A 262 -1.29 -1.56 9.01
C PHE A 262 -2.65 -1.63 9.72
N SER A 263 -3.09 -2.82 10.12
CA SER A 263 -4.34 -2.99 10.87
C SER A 263 -4.25 -2.50 12.31
N THR A 264 -3.06 -2.54 12.93
CA THR A 264 -2.86 -2.10 14.32
C THR A 264 -2.63 -0.60 14.47
N VAL A 265 -1.97 0.07 13.50
CA VAL A 265 -1.52 1.45 13.67
C VAL A 265 -2.59 2.49 13.32
N ASN A 266 -3.08 2.69 12.08
CA ASN A 266 -3.63 4.04 11.77
C ASN A 266 -4.83 4.16 10.80
N VAL A 267 -5.91 3.40 10.99
CA VAL A 267 -7.20 3.80 10.37
C VAL A 267 -8.33 3.71 11.39
N ILE A 268 -8.43 2.60 12.13
CA ILE A 268 -9.55 2.39 13.05
C ILE A 268 -9.43 3.28 14.29
N TYR A 269 -8.25 3.41 14.92
CA TYR A 269 -8.12 4.17 16.17
C TYR A 269 -8.23 5.69 15.94
N GLU A 270 -7.63 6.24 14.88
CA GLU A 270 -7.77 7.65 14.54
C GLU A 270 -9.19 8.00 14.04
N ILE A 271 -9.81 7.17 13.20
CA ILE A 271 -11.24 7.35 12.83
C ILE A 271 -12.14 7.20 14.05
N TYR A 272 -11.86 6.26 14.95
CA TYR A 272 -12.63 6.01 16.17
C TYR A 272 -12.54 7.17 17.16
N VAL A 273 -11.33 7.71 17.40
CA VAL A 273 -11.14 8.89 18.25
C VAL A 273 -11.79 10.13 17.61
N PHE A 274 -11.68 10.29 16.29
CA PHE A 274 -12.31 11.39 15.55
C PHE A 274 -13.85 11.30 15.53
N THR A 275 -14.43 10.12 15.30
CA THR A 275 -15.88 9.90 15.40
C THR A 275 -16.38 10.09 16.83
N LYS A 276 -15.63 9.64 17.84
CA LYS A 276 -15.94 9.86 19.26
C LYS A 276 -15.86 11.34 19.65
N PHE A 277 -14.91 12.10 19.09
CA PHE A 277 -14.81 13.55 19.25
C PHE A 277 -15.98 14.27 18.57
N MET A 278 -16.36 13.90 17.34
CA MET A 278 -17.55 14.42 16.67
C MET A 278 -18.85 14.10 17.42
N LEU A 279 -18.96 12.91 18.03
CA LEU A 279 -20.08 12.51 18.88
C LEU A 279 -20.16 13.30 20.20
N LEU A 280 -19.03 13.77 20.74
CA LEU A 280 -18.95 14.54 21.97
C LEU A 280 -19.26 16.04 21.79
N TYR A 281 -19.03 16.61 20.59
CA TYR A 281 -19.12 18.05 20.33
C TYR A 281 -20.23 18.48 19.36
N ALA A 282 -21.00 17.56 18.76
CA ALA A 282 -22.13 17.92 17.90
C ALA A 282 -23.40 18.30 18.69
N PRO A 283 -24.14 19.36 18.30
CA PRO A 283 -25.32 19.82 19.05
C PRO A 283 -26.47 18.79 19.03
N MET A 284 -26.95 18.46 20.23
CA MET A 284 -27.91 17.40 20.58
C MET A 284 -29.16 17.26 19.67
N LYS A 285 -29.59 18.33 18.98
CA LYS A 285 -30.76 18.32 18.08
C LYS A 285 -30.54 17.50 16.80
N PHE A 286 -29.28 17.33 16.38
CA PHE A 286 -28.92 16.57 15.18
C PHE A 286 -28.96 15.05 15.43
N LEU A 287 -28.49 14.62 16.61
CA LEU A 287 -28.53 13.23 17.06
C LEU A 287 -29.97 12.71 17.22
N LEU A 288 -30.87 13.51 17.79
CA LEU A 288 -32.29 13.15 17.92
C LEU A 288 -32.98 12.96 16.56
N ARG A 289 -32.60 13.74 15.53
CA ARG A 289 -33.16 13.59 14.17
C ARG A 289 -32.62 12.38 13.44
N ILE A 290 -31.32 12.09 13.55
CA ILE A 290 -30.71 10.89 12.96
C ILE A 290 -31.20 9.62 13.67
N LEU A 291 -31.29 9.62 15.00
CA LEU A 291 -31.77 8.48 15.76
C LEU A 291 -33.26 8.21 15.50
N ALA A 292 -34.07 9.26 15.36
CA ALA A 292 -35.46 9.14 14.90
C ALA A 292 -35.55 8.63 13.45
N LEU A 293 -34.65 9.04 12.56
CA LEU A 293 -34.63 8.57 11.16
C LEU A 293 -34.22 7.09 11.08
N ILE A 294 -33.20 6.68 11.85
CA ILE A 294 -32.71 5.29 11.90
C ILE A 294 -33.77 4.38 12.54
N LEU A 295 -34.43 4.80 13.63
CA LEU A 295 -35.53 4.05 14.22
C LEU A 295 -36.71 3.91 13.25
N LYS A 296 -37.02 4.95 12.47
CA LYS A 296 -38.10 4.92 11.47
C LYS A 296 -37.78 4.03 10.26
N VAL A 297 -36.51 4.00 9.82
CA VAL A 297 -36.02 3.08 8.78
C VAL A 297 -36.00 1.64 9.30
N MET A 298 -35.59 1.42 10.55
CA MET A 298 -35.59 0.10 11.18
C MET A 298 -37.02 -0.44 11.36
N GLN A 299 -37.96 0.39 11.83
CA GLN A 299 -39.36 0.00 12.00
C GLN A 299 -40.06 -0.28 10.66
N SER A 300 -39.70 0.45 9.59
CA SER A 300 -40.13 0.15 8.23
C SER A 300 -39.55 -1.17 7.72
N SER A 301 -38.26 -1.45 7.95
CA SER A 301 -37.63 -2.71 7.54
C SER A 301 -38.21 -3.94 8.26
N VAL A 302 -38.55 -3.83 9.54
CA VAL A 302 -39.19 -4.92 10.30
C VAL A 302 -40.60 -5.18 9.79
N SER A 303 -41.32 -4.12 9.38
CA SER A 303 -42.66 -4.23 8.78
C SER A 303 -42.62 -4.95 7.42
N TYR A 304 -41.56 -4.72 6.62
CA TYR A 304 -41.32 -5.44 5.37
C TYR A 304 -41.05 -6.93 5.59
N PHE A 305 -40.31 -7.30 6.64
CA PHE A 305 -40.05 -8.71 6.97
C PHE A 305 -41.27 -9.44 7.52
N THR A 306 -42.12 -8.78 8.31
CA THR A 306 -43.37 -9.40 8.81
C THR A 306 -44.42 -9.61 7.70
N VAL A 307 -44.46 -8.73 6.70
CA VAL A 307 -45.35 -8.91 5.53
C VAL A 307 -44.86 -10.02 4.61
N LEU A 308 -43.54 -10.15 4.42
CA LEU A 308 -42.95 -11.26 3.64
C LEU A 308 -43.14 -12.63 4.30
N ALA A 309 -43.13 -12.70 5.63
CA ALA A 309 -43.35 -13.94 6.39
C ALA A 309 -44.81 -14.43 6.41
N SER A 310 -45.79 -13.57 6.05
CA SER A 310 -47.22 -13.94 5.98
C SER A 310 -47.68 -14.45 4.61
N PHE A 311 -46.78 -14.53 3.62
CA PHE A 311 -47.07 -15.04 2.27
C PHE A 311 -46.42 -16.41 1.97
N GLN A 312 -45.88 -17.09 2.99
CA GLN A 312 -45.51 -18.52 2.97
C GLN A 312 -46.39 -19.30 3.95
#